data_AF-A0A1F0D100-F1
#
_entry.id   AF-A0A1F0D100-F1
#
_cell.length_a   1.000
_cell.length_b   1.000
_cell.length_c   1.000
_cell.angle_alpha   90.00
_cell.angle_beta   90.00
_cell.angle_gamma   90.00
#
_symmetry.space_group_name_H-M   'P 1'
#
loop_
_entity.id
_entity.type
_entity.pdbx_description
1 polymer ?
#
loop_
_entity_poly.entity_id
_entity_poly.type
_entity_poly.pdbx_seq_one_letter_code
_entity_poly.pdbx_strand_id
1 'polypeptide(L)'
;MPLFDRTPPQPKQQDRPGRITRLLNRHFRHYGNLAEGLELLNSELGLTESASVRYVPPEPTVKTPTHVHARATIYAPDMDGQADPGEVVWADIRPNRGAEIQRRAVLIVGRNHHTLLTLLISSNEEHRNHDNWTAIGPGAWDMNRSESWVRLDKILEIPESQILRRGLHMPERRYDRIAQRLREDYGWH
;
A
#
# COMPACT_ATOMS: atom_id res chain seq x y z
N MET A 1 -4.19 -76.55 10.38
CA MET A 1 -5.54 -76.27 9.83
C MET A 1 -6.55 -76.38 10.96
N PRO A 2 -7.68 -75.65 10.93
CA PRO A 2 -7.94 -74.20 11.05
C PRO A 2 -8.55 -73.87 12.45
N LEU A 3 -8.89 -72.65 12.90
CA LEU A 3 -9.98 -71.76 12.46
C LEU A 3 -10.01 -70.48 13.35
N PHE A 4 -10.41 -69.34 12.75
CA PHE A 4 -10.74 -68.03 13.34
C PHE A 4 -11.81 -68.15 14.49
N ASP A 5 -12.09 -67.21 15.39
CA ASP A 5 -12.31 -65.77 15.23
C ASP A 5 -12.65 -65.10 16.61
N ARG A 6 -12.47 -63.77 16.67
CA ARG A 6 -13.14 -62.73 17.52
C ARG A 6 -12.61 -62.34 18.91
N THR A 7 -12.12 -61.11 18.87
CA THR A 7 -11.66 -60.10 19.83
C THR A 7 -12.61 -59.78 21.01
N PRO A 8 -12.08 -59.42 22.20
CA PRO A 8 -12.85 -59.11 23.41
C PRO A 8 -13.37 -57.64 23.49
N PRO A 9 -14.34 -57.33 24.38
CA PRO A 9 -14.87 -55.99 24.58
C PRO A 9 -13.99 -55.11 25.50
N GLN A 10 -14.12 -53.79 25.29
CA GLN A 10 -13.27 -52.72 25.84
C GLN A 10 -13.40 -52.42 27.34
N PRO A 11 -12.37 -51.83 27.98
CA PRO A 11 -12.46 -51.33 29.34
C PRO A 11 -13.06 -49.92 29.40
N LYS A 12 -13.85 -49.71 30.46
CA LYS A 12 -14.40 -48.42 30.90
C LYS A 12 -13.28 -47.56 31.49
N GLN A 13 -13.27 -46.26 31.18
CA GLN A 13 -12.45 -45.31 31.93
C GLN A 13 -13.33 -44.15 32.40
N GLN A 14 -13.48 -44.10 33.72
CA GLN A 14 -13.99 -42.99 34.47
C GLN A 14 -12.78 -42.32 35.13
N ASP A 15 -12.55 -41.05 34.83
CA ASP A 15 -12.14 -40.08 35.85
C ASP A 15 -12.27 -38.63 35.36
N ARG A 16 -12.89 -37.82 36.22
CA ARG A 16 -12.92 -36.35 36.27
C ARG A 16 -12.31 -35.97 37.65
N PRO A 17 -11.99 -34.70 38.00
CA PRO A 17 -11.96 -33.46 37.22
C PRO A 17 -10.71 -32.57 37.47
N GLY A 18 -10.49 -31.57 36.61
CA GLY A 18 -9.65 -30.39 36.90
C GLY A 18 -10.30 -29.14 36.30
N ARG A 19 -10.60 -28.15 37.14
CA ARG A 19 -11.35 -26.92 36.81
C ARG A 19 -10.50 -25.96 35.94
N ILE A 20 -11.22 -25.07 35.24
CA ILE A 20 -10.76 -23.86 34.53
C ILE A 20 -10.45 -24.08 33.03
N THR A 21 -11.49 -24.07 32.19
CA THR A 21 -11.59 -23.35 30.88
C THR A 21 -12.81 -23.85 30.10
N ARG A 22 -14.01 -23.49 30.57
CA ARG A 22 -15.15 -23.38 29.64
C ARG A 22 -14.91 -22.11 28.83
N LEU A 23 -14.61 -22.23 27.53
CA LEU A 23 -15.27 -21.45 26.45
C LEU A 23 -14.54 -21.41 25.09
N LEU A 24 -13.37 -22.01 24.89
CA LEU A 24 -12.59 -21.71 23.65
C LEU A 24 -12.08 -22.90 22.83
N ASN A 25 -12.67 -24.10 22.97
CA ASN A 25 -12.26 -25.21 22.11
C ASN A 25 -13.43 -26.08 21.66
N ARG A 26 -14.11 -25.64 20.60
CA ARG A 26 -14.92 -26.56 19.80
C ARG A 26 -14.84 -26.21 18.30
N HIS A 27 -13.79 -26.75 17.69
CA HIS A 27 -13.78 -27.30 16.33
C HIS A 27 -13.82 -26.31 15.16
N PHE A 28 -12.70 -25.61 14.92
CA PHE A 28 -12.23 -25.28 13.58
C PHE A 28 -11.96 -26.58 12.79
N ARG A 29 -12.99 -27.13 12.14
CA ARG A 29 -12.87 -28.15 11.10
C ARG A 29 -13.95 -27.95 10.04
N HIS A 30 -13.84 -26.86 9.30
CA HIS A 30 -14.50 -26.72 7.99
C HIS A 30 -13.56 -25.98 7.03
N TYR A 31 -12.52 -26.69 6.56
CA TYR A 31 -11.94 -26.41 5.25
C TYR A 31 -12.98 -26.86 4.22
N GLY A 32 -13.87 -25.96 3.82
CA GLY A 32 -14.93 -26.31 2.88
C GLY A 32 -15.57 -25.12 2.19
N ASN A 33 -16.07 -24.15 2.95
CA ASN A 33 -16.89 -23.07 2.35
C ASN A 33 -16.51 -21.69 2.90
N LEU A 34 -15.27 -21.27 2.67
CA LEU A 34 -14.85 -19.88 2.90
C LEU A 34 -15.80 -18.89 2.19
N ALA A 35 -16.31 -19.27 1.01
CA ALA A 35 -17.27 -18.48 0.25
C ALA A 35 -18.60 -18.29 1.00
N GLU A 36 -19.18 -19.34 1.56
CA GLU A 36 -20.46 -19.29 2.29
C GLU A 36 -20.32 -18.51 3.61
N GLY A 37 -19.17 -18.65 4.29
CA GLY A 37 -18.87 -17.86 5.49
C GLY A 37 -18.70 -16.37 5.20
N LEU A 38 -18.07 -16.02 4.07
CA LEU A 38 -17.96 -14.63 3.61
C LEU A 38 -19.31 -14.04 3.19
N GLU A 39 -20.16 -14.85 2.56
CA GLU A 39 -21.49 -14.44 2.11
C GLU A 39 -22.42 -14.14 3.29
N LEU A 40 -22.39 -14.97 4.34
CA LEU A 40 -23.10 -14.73 5.60
C LEU A 40 -22.59 -13.49 6.35
N LEU A 41 -21.27 -13.27 6.36
CA LEU A 41 -20.69 -12.05 6.93
C LEU A 41 -21.13 -10.80 6.16
N ASN A 42 -21.15 -10.89 4.82
CA ASN A 42 -21.57 -9.78 3.98
C ASN A 42 -23.07 -9.47 4.14
N SER A 43 -23.92 -10.48 4.33
CA SER A 43 -25.35 -10.26 4.57
C SER A 43 -25.64 -9.63 5.92
N GLU A 44 -24.98 -10.09 6.99
CA GLU A 44 -25.10 -9.52 8.33
C GLU A 44 -24.54 -8.09 8.41
N LEU A 45 -23.51 -7.77 7.61
CA LEU A 45 -22.93 -6.42 7.53
C LEU A 45 -23.61 -5.50 6.49
N GLY A 46 -24.63 -5.98 5.78
CA GLY A 46 -25.34 -5.19 4.75
C GLY A 46 -24.51 -4.89 3.49
N LEU A 47 -23.46 -5.67 3.23
CA LEU A 47 -22.52 -5.52 2.10
C LEU A 47 -22.97 -6.31 0.85
N THR A 48 -24.22 -6.76 0.79
CA THR A 48 -24.78 -7.61 -0.28
C THR A 48 -24.88 -6.92 -1.63
N GLU A 49 -24.89 -5.59 -1.64
CA GLU A 49 -24.73 -4.81 -2.86
C GLU A 49 -23.27 -4.39 -2.91
N SER A 50 -22.48 -5.14 -3.67
CA SER A 50 -21.08 -4.88 -4.02
C SER A 50 -20.61 -3.49 -3.59
N ALA A 51 -20.07 -3.40 -2.38
CA ALA A 51 -19.05 -2.40 -2.07
C ALA A 51 -17.77 -2.77 -2.86
N SER A 52 -17.91 -2.97 -4.17
CA SER A 52 -16.96 -2.39 -5.09
C SER A 52 -16.87 -0.94 -4.65
N VAL A 53 -15.82 -0.61 -3.92
CA VAL A 53 -15.27 0.73 -3.95
C VAL A 53 -15.20 1.04 -5.43
N ARG A 54 -16.19 1.78 -5.95
CA ARG A 54 -16.26 2.06 -7.38
C ARG A 54 -14.93 2.72 -7.68
N TYR A 55 -14.06 2.03 -8.40
CA TYR A 55 -12.87 2.63 -8.95
C TYR A 55 -13.39 3.66 -9.95
N VAL A 56 -13.57 4.88 -9.46
CA VAL A 56 -13.83 6.03 -10.31
C VAL A 56 -12.52 6.20 -11.06
N PRO A 57 -12.50 6.04 -12.40
CA PRO A 57 -11.28 6.24 -13.17
C PRO A 57 -10.76 7.64 -12.81
N PRO A 58 -9.47 7.79 -12.46
CA PRO A 58 -8.99 9.09 -12.04
C PRO A 58 -9.29 10.09 -13.16
N GLU A 59 -9.98 11.16 -12.77
CA GLU A 59 -9.90 12.44 -13.46
C GLU A 59 -8.41 12.79 -13.68
N PRO A 60 -8.06 13.71 -14.58
CA PRO A 60 -6.67 14.11 -14.74
C PRO A 60 -6.04 14.34 -13.36
N THR A 61 -4.98 13.59 -13.05
CA THR A 61 -4.36 13.66 -11.72
C THR A 61 -3.96 15.11 -11.51
N VAL A 62 -4.47 15.74 -10.45
CA VAL A 62 -4.26 17.16 -10.20
C VAL A 62 -2.76 17.39 -10.02
N LYS A 63 -2.20 18.28 -10.85
CA LYS A 63 -0.79 18.66 -10.83
C LYS A 63 -0.71 20.12 -10.44
N THR A 64 -0.21 20.40 -9.27
CA THR A 64 -0.03 21.76 -8.77
C THR A 64 1.45 22.14 -8.76
N PRO A 65 1.80 23.40 -9.04
CA PRO A 65 3.16 23.87 -8.84
C PRO A 65 3.61 23.60 -7.40
N THR A 66 4.80 23.01 -7.23
CA THR A 66 5.23 22.50 -5.92
C THR A 66 5.29 23.58 -4.82
N HIS A 67 5.59 24.83 -5.18
CA HIS A 67 5.70 25.96 -4.24
C HIS A 67 4.36 26.28 -3.55
N VAL A 68 3.22 25.94 -4.16
CA VAL A 68 1.89 26.11 -3.55
C VAL A 68 1.72 25.22 -2.32
N HIS A 69 2.48 24.13 -2.23
CA HIS A 69 2.43 23.15 -1.14
C HIS A 69 3.64 23.21 -0.20
N ALA A 70 4.52 24.19 -0.38
CA ALA A 70 5.76 24.34 0.37
C ALA A 70 5.53 24.34 1.89
N ARG A 71 6.28 23.51 2.61
CA ARG A 71 6.21 23.31 4.06
C ARG A 71 7.48 22.66 4.59
N ALA A 72 7.53 22.42 5.90
CA ALA A 72 8.56 21.63 6.55
C ALA A 72 8.65 20.23 5.92
N THR A 73 9.80 19.88 5.35
CA THR A 73 10.03 18.53 4.81
C THR A 73 10.55 17.62 5.93
N ILE A 74 9.77 16.60 6.30
CA ILE A 74 10.11 15.66 7.37
C ILE A 74 10.30 14.28 6.75
N TYR A 75 11.38 13.58 7.08
CA TYR A 75 11.51 12.15 6.79
C TYR A 75 11.04 11.38 8.02
N ALA A 76 9.90 10.70 7.92
CA ALA A 76 9.35 9.92 9.02
C ALA A 76 8.52 8.75 8.49
N PRO A 77 9.11 7.81 7.72
CA PRO A 77 8.39 6.61 7.33
C PRO A 77 8.11 5.75 8.57
N ASP A 78 6.86 5.73 9.04
CA ASP A 78 6.41 4.82 10.08
C ASP A 78 5.50 3.74 9.47
N MET A 79 5.46 2.58 10.10
CA MET A 79 4.59 1.47 9.70
C MET A 79 3.30 1.48 10.53
N ASP A 80 2.79 2.67 10.88
CA ASP A 80 1.59 2.85 11.69
C ASP A 80 0.28 2.58 10.92
N GLY A 81 0.40 2.39 9.60
CA GLY A 81 -0.71 2.13 8.69
C GLY A 81 -1.11 3.35 7.86
N GLN A 82 -0.54 4.53 8.09
CA GLN A 82 -0.70 5.72 7.25
C GLN A 82 0.44 5.86 6.25
N ALA A 83 0.21 6.56 5.13
CA ALA A 83 1.25 6.74 4.12
C ALA A 83 2.08 7.97 4.48
N ASP A 84 3.36 7.75 4.74
CA ASP A 84 4.20 8.78 5.34
C ASP A 84 5.22 9.42 4.40
N PRO A 85 5.65 10.67 4.69
CA PRO A 85 6.76 11.29 4.01
C PRO A 85 8.02 10.39 3.99
N GLY A 86 8.54 10.15 2.79
CA GLY A 86 9.67 9.24 2.56
C GLY A 86 9.25 7.87 1.99
N GLU A 87 7.96 7.53 2.00
CA GLU A 87 7.47 6.31 1.35
C GLU A 87 7.37 6.46 -0.17
N VAL A 88 7.58 5.35 -0.87
CA VAL A 88 7.31 5.21 -2.30
C VAL A 88 6.13 4.29 -2.52
N VAL A 89 5.11 4.81 -3.21
CA VAL A 89 3.86 4.11 -3.49
C VAL A 89 3.57 4.12 -4.98
N TRP A 90 2.66 3.27 -5.42
CA TRP A 90 2.21 3.25 -6.82
C TRP A 90 0.81 3.84 -6.92
N ALA A 91 0.59 4.66 -7.94
CA ALA A 91 -0.72 5.20 -8.24
C ALA A 91 -1.00 5.07 -9.74
N ASP A 92 -2.28 4.93 -10.07
CA ASP A 92 -2.75 4.99 -11.44
C ASP A 92 -2.94 6.46 -11.83
N ILE A 93 -2.05 6.98 -12.68
CA ILE A 93 -2.00 8.39 -13.07
C ILE A 93 -2.58 8.56 -14.47
N ARG A 94 -3.51 9.51 -14.60
CA ARG A 94 -3.94 10.02 -15.90
C ARG A 94 -3.30 11.39 -16.13
N PRO A 95 -2.30 11.53 -17.02
CA PRO A 95 -1.55 12.77 -17.11
C PRO A 95 -2.41 13.93 -17.63
N ASN A 96 -3.24 13.69 -18.65
CA ASN A 96 -4.08 14.69 -19.31
C ASN A 96 -5.45 14.07 -19.64
N ARG A 97 -6.47 14.90 -19.89
CA ARG A 97 -7.79 14.42 -20.35
C ARG A 97 -7.64 13.60 -21.64
N GLY A 98 -8.21 12.39 -21.66
CA GLY A 98 -8.14 11.47 -22.81
C GLY A 98 -6.85 10.65 -22.93
N ALA A 99 -5.83 10.91 -22.12
CA ALA A 99 -4.62 10.08 -22.08
C ALA A 99 -4.89 8.72 -21.40
N GLU A 100 -4.11 7.70 -21.76
CA GLU A 100 -4.13 6.40 -21.10
C GLU A 100 -3.73 6.52 -19.62
N ILE A 101 -4.37 5.73 -18.77
CA ILE A 101 -4.02 5.61 -17.36
C ILE A 101 -2.73 4.79 -17.26
N GLN A 102 -1.76 5.29 -16.51
CA GLN A 102 -0.48 4.64 -16.34
C GLN A 102 -0.15 4.47 -14.88
N ARG A 103 0.22 3.25 -14.49
CA ARG A 103 0.74 3.01 -13.15
C ARG A 103 2.14 3.58 -13.03
N ARG A 104 2.33 4.49 -12.08
CA ARG A 104 3.62 5.15 -11.83
C ARG A 104 3.98 5.08 -10.36
N ALA A 105 5.27 4.97 -10.08
CA ALA A 105 5.79 5.16 -8.74
C ALA A 105 5.79 6.66 -8.39
N VAL A 106 5.46 6.98 -7.15
CA VAL A 106 5.46 8.34 -6.61
C VAL A 106 6.07 8.35 -5.21
N LEU A 107 6.83 9.41 -4.90
CA LEU A 107 7.41 9.63 -3.58
C LEU A 107 6.50 10.53 -2.76
N ILE A 108 6.12 10.11 -1.55
CA ILE A 108 5.34 10.93 -0.63
C ILE A 108 6.28 11.95 0.04
N VAL A 109 5.89 13.21 0.01
CA VAL A 109 6.62 14.32 0.65
C VAL A 109 5.79 15.05 1.71
N GLY A 110 4.50 14.75 1.79
CA GLY A 110 3.61 15.35 2.76
C GLY A 110 2.18 14.88 2.57
N ARG A 111 1.27 15.46 3.37
CA ARG A 111 -0.17 15.19 3.27
C ARG A 111 -0.99 16.41 3.66
N ASN A 112 -2.21 16.45 3.13
CA ASN A 112 -3.31 17.32 3.52
C ASN A 112 -4.53 16.42 3.82
N HIS A 113 -4.85 16.20 5.10
CA HIS A 113 -5.91 15.26 5.51
C HIS A 113 -5.73 13.87 4.84
N HIS A 114 -6.69 13.44 4.01
CA HIS A 114 -6.67 12.16 3.29
C HIS A 114 -6.05 12.23 1.89
N THR A 115 -5.43 13.37 1.55
CA THR A 115 -4.75 13.58 0.27
C THR A 115 -3.25 13.61 0.50
N LEU A 116 -2.55 12.75 -0.22
CA LEU A 116 -1.10 12.67 -0.22
C LEU A 116 -0.52 13.66 -1.22
N LEU A 117 0.56 14.32 -0.82
CA LEU A 117 1.35 15.21 -1.66
C LEU A 117 2.55 14.42 -2.14
N THR A 118 2.61 14.17 -3.44
CA THR A 118 3.58 13.23 -4.00
C THR A 118 4.36 13.82 -5.17
N LEU A 119 5.60 13.37 -5.32
CA LEU A 119 6.45 13.68 -6.48
C LEU A 119 6.48 12.49 -7.43
N LEU A 120 6.43 12.76 -8.72
CA LEU A 120 6.45 11.72 -9.76
C LEU A 120 7.84 11.11 -9.92
N ILE A 121 7.94 9.78 -9.96
CA ILE A 121 9.15 9.05 -10.32
C ILE A 121 9.06 8.55 -11.77
N SER A 122 10.16 8.65 -12.52
CA SER A 122 10.28 8.19 -13.90
C SER A 122 11.68 7.63 -14.17
N SER A 123 11.77 6.57 -14.98
CA SER A 123 13.04 5.99 -15.47
C SER A 123 13.40 6.43 -16.90
N ASN A 124 12.74 7.47 -17.44
CA ASN A 124 13.11 8.04 -18.74
C ASN A 124 14.42 8.84 -18.63
N GLU A 125 15.44 8.40 -19.36
CA GLU A 125 16.78 9.01 -19.37
C GLU A 125 16.81 10.46 -19.87
N GLU A 126 15.83 10.89 -20.67
CA GLU A 126 15.73 12.27 -21.15
C GLU A 126 15.65 13.28 -19.98
N HIS A 127 15.14 12.85 -18.81
CA HIS A 127 15.06 13.66 -17.61
C HIS A 127 16.42 14.10 -17.04
N ARG A 128 17.53 13.45 -17.43
CA ARG A 128 18.88 13.87 -17.05
C ARG A 128 19.18 15.32 -17.48
N ASN A 129 18.57 15.79 -18.56
CA ASN A 129 18.85 17.09 -19.16
C ASN A 129 17.84 18.18 -18.74
N HIS A 130 17.04 17.93 -17.71
CA HIS A 130 15.98 18.83 -17.27
C HIS A 130 16.16 19.21 -15.79
N ASP A 131 16.28 20.51 -15.51
CA ASP A 131 16.58 21.01 -14.15
C ASP A 131 15.49 20.72 -13.13
N ASN A 132 14.24 20.58 -13.59
CA ASN A 132 13.10 20.23 -12.75
C ASN A 132 13.03 18.74 -12.39
N TRP A 133 14.02 17.94 -12.80
CA TRP A 133 14.16 16.53 -12.46
C TRP A 133 15.47 16.30 -11.68
N THR A 134 15.40 15.48 -10.66
CA THR A 134 16.57 15.11 -9.84
C THR A 134 16.82 13.63 -9.90
N ALA A 135 18.06 13.25 -10.19
CA ALA A 135 18.48 11.86 -10.21
C ALA A 135 18.39 11.25 -8.81
N ILE A 136 17.62 10.16 -8.71
CA ILE A 136 17.51 9.33 -7.50
C ILE A 136 18.26 8.01 -7.65
N GLY A 137 18.77 7.72 -8.85
CA GLY A 137 19.50 6.48 -9.15
C GLY A 137 18.58 5.25 -9.22
N PRO A 138 19.17 4.05 -9.34
CA PRO A 138 18.42 2.80 -9.40
C PRO A 138 17.83 2.43 -8.04
N GLY A 139 16.64 1.81 -8.03
CA GLY A 139 15.97 1.39 -6.80
C GLY A 139 14.73 0.54 -7.07
N ALA A 140 14.07 0.08 -5.99
CA ALA A 140 12.92 -0.82 -6.08
C ALA A 140 11.62 -0.14 -6.57
N TRP A 141 11.66 1.17 -6.80
CA TRP A 141 10.59 1.93 -7.47
C TRP A 141 10.53 1.66 -8.97
N ASP A 142 11.58 1.09 -9.55
CA ASP A 142 11.61 0.61 -10.92
C ASP A 142 11.92 -0.90 -10.95
N MET A 143 11.13 -1.66 -11.71
CA MET A 143 11.26 -3.12 -11.75
C MET A 143 12.58 -3.56 -12.39
N ASN A 144 13.08 -2.77 -13.34
CA ASN A 144 14.34 -3.04 -14.03
C ASN A 144 15.55 -2.51 -13.25
N ARG A 145 15.31 -1.83 -12.10
CA ARG A 145 16.34 -1.12 -11.33
C ARG A 145 17.16 -0.19 -12.23
N SER A 146 16.52 0.44 -13.21
CA SER A 146 17.13 1.43 -14.09
C SER A 146 17.38 2.73 -13.33
N GLU A 147 18.28 3.54 -13.87
CA GLU A 147 18.45 4.91 -13.38
C GLU A 147 17.11 5.65 -13.43
N SER A 148 16.81 6.40 -12.37
CA SER A 148 15.50 7.02 -12.18
C SER A 148 15.63 8.45 -11.68
N TRP A 149 14.61 9.24 -11.94
CA TRP A 149 14.51 10.65 -11.60
C TRP A 149 13.19 10.94 -10.89
N VAL A 150 13.22 11.92 -10.00
CA VAL A 150 12.03 12.48 -9.36
C VAL A 150 11.76 13.89 -9.91
N ARG A 151 10.49 14.18 -10.20
CA ARG A 151 10.05 15.49 -10.69
C ARG A 151 9.83 16.45 -9.51
N LEU A 152 10.46 17.62 -9.52
CA LEU A 152 10.40 18.58 -8.41
C LEU A 152 9.41 19.73 -8.64
N ASP A 153 9.17 20.15 -9.88
CA ASP A 153 8.34 21.33 -10.18
C ASP A 153 6.84 21.14 -9.88
N LYS A 154 6.38 19.89 -9.75
CA LYS A 154 4.96 19.57 -9.62
C LYS A 154 4.70 18.55 -8.53
N ILE A 155 3.67 18.84 -7.74
CA ILE A 155 3.06 17.92 -6.80
C ILE A 155 1.86 17.26 -7.47
N LEU A 156 1.76 15.95 -7.27
CA LEU A 156 0.56 15.18 -7.56
C LEU A 156 -0.21 14.97 -6.26
N GLU A 157 -1.44 15.45 -6.25
CA GLU A 157 -2.37 15.28 -5.14
C GLU A 157 -3.16 13.99 -5.35
N ILE A 158 -2.95 13.01 -4.49
CA ILE A 158 -3.51 11.67 -4.65
C ILE A 158 -4.24 11.27 -3.36
N PRO A 159 -5.54 10.96 -3.40
CA PRO A 159 -6.25 10.40 -2.26
C PRO A 159 -5.54 9.15 -1.74
N GLU A 160 -5.39 9.02 -0.43
CA GLU A 160 -4.72 7.88 0.22
C GLU A 160 -5.42 6.54 -0.11
N SER A 161 -6.71 6.56 -0.44
CA SER A 161 -7.46 5.39 -0.89
C SER A 161 -7.14 4.94 -2.33
N GLN A 162 -6.41 5.74 -3.10
CA GLN A 162 -6.08 5.48 -4.51
C GLN A 162 -4.62 5.03 -4.73
N ILE A 163 -3.86 4.84 -3.65
CA ILE A 163 -2.49 4.35 -3.72
C ILE A 163 -2.41 2.85 -3.47
N LEU A 164 -1.39 2.24 -4.09
CA LEU A 164 -0.98 0.87 -3.89
C LEU A 164 0.34 0.89 -3.12
N ARG A 165 0.28 0.49 -1.84
CA ARG A 165 1.46 0.39 -0.99
C ARG A 165 2.17 -0.93 -1.20
N ARG A 166 3.51 -0.88 -1.17
CA ARG A 166 4.37 -2.07 -1.23
C ARG A 166 5.40 -2.12 -0.08
N GLY A 167 5.26 -1.26 0.93
CA GLY A 167 6.23 -1.15 2.03
C GLY A 167 7.61 -0.71 1.54
N LEU A 168 7.65 0.18 0.55
CA LEU A 168 8.90 0.68 0.00
C LEU A 168 9.19 2.08 0.54
N HIS A 169 10.40 2.28 1.05
CA HIS A 169 10.87 3.56 1.54
C HIS A 169 12.03 4.08 0.68
N MET A 170 12.05 5.39 0.46
CA MET A 170 13.19 6.08 -0.13
C MET A 170 14.35 6.06 0.88
N PRO A 171 15.58 5.69 0.48
CA PRO A 171 16.74 5.83 1.35
C PRO A 171 16.89 7.28 1.83
N GLU A 172 17.06 7.47 3.13
CA GLU A 172 17.13 8.77 3.81
C GLU A 172 18.06 9.75 3.08
N ARG A 173 19.31 9.37 2.80
CA ARG A 173 20.26 10.21 2.05
C ARG A 173 19.77 10.68 0.68
N ARG A 174 18.94 9.87 0.00
CA ARG A 174 18.35 10.26 -1.30
C ARG A 174 17.19 11.22 -1.08
N TYR A 175 16.38 10.96 -0.06
CA TYR A 175 15.31 11.87 0.36
C TYR A 175 15.85 13.23 0.77
N ASP A 176 16.94 13.29 1.54
CA ASP A 176 17.57 14.55 1.96
C ASP A 176 18.01 15.41 0.79
N ARG A 177 18.55 14.81 -0.28
CA ARG A 177 18.91 15.55 -1.50
C ARG A 177 17.68 16.12 -2.20
N ILE A 178 16.56 15.40 -2.18
CA ILE A 178 15.29 15.86 -2.74
C ILE A 178 14.77 17.03 -1.89
N ALA A 179 14.73 16.86 -0.57
CA ALA A 179 14.30 17.89 0.38
C ALA A 179 15.15 19.15 0.29
N GLN A 180 16.48 19.00 0.22
CA GLN A 180 17.41 20.11 0.02
C GLN A 180 17.05 20.90 -1.24
N ARG A 181 16.84 20.23 -2.37
CA ARG A 181 16.52 20.90 -3.63
C ARG A 181 15.13 21.54 -3.64
N LEU A 182 14.15 20.92 -2.97
CA LEU A 182 12.84 21.54 -2.74
C LEU A 182 12.96 22.85 -1.93
N ARG A 183 13.85 22.89 -0.93
CA ARG A 183 14.11 24.10 -0.14
C ARG A 183 14.82 25.19 -0.94
N GLU A 184 15.85 24.81 -1.70
CA GLU A 184 16.68 25.73 -2.48
C GLU A 184 15.91 26.34 -3.66
N ASP A 185 15.20 25.51 -4.43
CA ASP A 185 14.68 25.92 -5.74
C ASP A 185 13.16 26.21 -5.71
N TYR A 186 12.44 25.71 -4.71
CA TYR A 186 10.98 25.64 -4.73
C TYR A 186 10.28 26.17 -3.47
N GLY A 187 11.04 26.78 -2.54
CA GLY A 187 10.50 27.50 -1.40
C GLY A 187 10.02 26.65 -0.22
N TRP A 188 10.36 25.36 -0.18
CA TRP A 188 10.08 24.51 0.97
C TRP A 188 10.95 24.89 2.19
N HIS A 189 10.62 24.39 3.38
CA HIS A 189 11.34 24.70 4.63
C HIS A 189 11.81 23.44 5.37
#